data_AF-A0A1E5KXN8-F1
#
_entry.id   AF-A0A1E5KXN8-F1
#
_cell.length_a   1.000
_cell.length_b   1.000
_cell.length_c   1.000
_cell.angle_alpha   90.00
_cell.angle_beta   90.00
_cell.angle_gamma   90.00
#
_symmetry.space_group_name_H-M   'P 1'
#
loop_
_entity.id
_entity.type
_entity.pdbx_description
1 polymer ?
#
loop_
_entity_poly.entity_id
_entity_poly.type
_entity_poly.pdbx_seq_one_letter_code
_entity_poly.pdbx_strand_id
1 'polypeptide(L)'
;MSYLVLLGIFGLLVGFASLAQAIIKKQAKNRGLIIIGVSLFMIIGAAIATPTSPKIELTEKVIETNSKGVALIKGTTNEQSTIRIDDKKIAVKNETFAYSIQLKDKNAKKLTFVASINDKDKVATIEVKPSKEFLAFLDEKTQTAENLTKVKTALALAENEPTQKNYDEAATLVASLSRNQKEDQKRLAIVKEHIPIYTAVSLAEQEQTKETLDSATAFVEKATLNRADLAKRLTKLQQTITEKELVASAKAAVEQAEKDPTDKHYSQAIEKISALPNGSTAFSERINKVKQTIETQKEAAKQLAEAQKKAEAEAIAAQAEAEKAQNQAPAVGQTVLITPTGKKYHTYKCGNGDYFESTLAEAQSNGLTPCAKCY
;
A
#
# COMPACT_ATOMS: atom_id res chain seq x y z
N MET A 1 46.61 57.66 -50.39
CA MET A 1 46.56 58.48 -51.62
C MET A 1 46.48 57.50 -52.78
N SER A 2 45.32 57.37 -53.44
CA SER A 2 45.07 56.29 -54.42
C SER A 2 45.99 56.40 -55.62
N TYR A 3 46.42 55.25 -56.16
CA TYR A 3 47.28 55.13 -57.35
C TYR A 3 46.78 55.98 -58.55
N LEU A 4 45.46 56.17 -58.64
CA LEU A 4 44.79 57.02 -59.61
C LEU A 4 45.11 58.53 -59.48
N VAL A 5 45.29 59.04 -58.26
CA VAL A 5 45.67 60.45 -58.03
C VAL A 5 47.12 60.68 -58.45
N LEU A 6 48.01 59.72 -58.19
CA LEU A 6 49.40 59.75 -58.66
C LEU A 6 49.48 59.72 -60.19
N LEU A 7 48.67 58.88 -60.86
CA LEU A 7 48.59 58.84 -62.32
C LEU A 7 48.05 60.16 -62.92
N GLY A 8 47.06 60.79 -62.27
CA GLY A 8 46.54 62.09 -62.70
C GLY A 8 47.55 63.23 -62.58
N ILE A 9 48.33 63.25 -61.48
CA ILE A 9 49.40 64.24 -61.29
C ILE A 9 50.52 64.03 -62.33
N PHE A 10 50.89 62.77 -62.61
CA PHE A 10 51.89 62.45 -63.63
C PHE A 10 51.42 62.88 -65.04
N GLY A 11 50.14 62.64 -65.37
CA GLY A 11 49.52 63.10 -66.61
C GLY A 11 49.54 64.62 -66.79
N LEU A 12 49.35 65.39 -65.70
CA LEU A 12 49.50 66.85 -65.71
C LEU A 12 50.95 67.28 -66.01
N LEU A 13 51.94 66.66 -65.37
CA LEU A 13 53.35 66.99 -65.60
C LEU A 13 53.78 66.73 -67.05
N VAL A 14 53.41 65.57 -67.61
CA VAL A 14 53.67 65.22 -69.02
C VAL A 14 52.91 66.14 -69.97
N GLY A 15 51.66 66.45 -69.64
CA GLY A 15 50.82 67.39 -70.38
C GLY A 15 51.46 68.79 -70.49
N PHE A 16 51.92 69.35 -69.37
CA PHE A 16 52.59 70.67 -69.36
C PHE A 16 53.93 70.66 -70.10
N ALA A 17 54.74 69.61 -69.95
CA ALA A 17 56.00 69.47 -70.69
C ALA A 17 55.76 69.43 -72.22
N SER A 18 54.73 68.70 -72.66
CA SER A 18 54.35 68.63 -74.08
C SER A 18 53.82 69.97 -74.62
N LEU A 19 53.12 70.75 -73.79
CA LEU A 19 52.63 72.08 -74.14
C LEU A 19 53.77 73.09 -74.29
N ALA A 20 54.77 73.04 -73.40
CA ALA A 20 55.98 73.86 -73.47
C ALA A 20 56.80 73.56 -74.73
N GLN A 21 56.98 72.27 -75.07
CA GLN A 21 57.66 71.88 -76.31
C GLN A 21 56.92 72.35 -77.58
N ALA A 22 55.59 72.29 -77.59
CA ALA A 22 54.79 72.74 -78.73
C ALA A 22 54.93 74.26 -78.98
N ILE A 23 55.09 75.05 -77.93
CA ILE A 23 55.32 76.51 -78.02
C ILE A 23 56.70 76.81 -78.61
N ILE A 24 57.74 76.10 -78.17
CA ILE A 24 59.12 76.29 -78.66
C ILE A 24 59.26 75.87 -80.14
N LYS A 25 58.61 74.76 -80.54
CA LYS A 25 58.72 74.21 -81.90
C LYS A 25 57.66 74.73 -82.90
N LYS A 26 56.83 75.71 -82.53
CA LYS A 26 55.69 76.22 -83.34
C LYS A 26 54.78 75.11 -83.90
N GLN A 27 54.55 74.06 -83.12
CA GLN A 27 53.66 72.94 -83.49
C GLN A 27 52.26 73.11 -82.87
N ALA A 28 51.28 72.41 -83.45
CA ALA A 28 49.88 72.50 -83.01
C ALA A 28 49.71 72.07 -81.53
N LYS A 29 49.15 72.96 -80.72
CA LYS A 29 49.05 72.86 -79.25
C LYS A 29 48.01 71.82 -78.75
N ASN A 30 47.27 71.19 -79.66
CA ASN A 30 46.06 70.43 -79.34
C ASN A 30 46.34 69.14 -78.53
N ARG A 31 47.51 68.52 -78.67
CA ARG A 31 47.84 67.27 -77.95
C ARG A 31 48.05 67.46 -76.45
N GLY A 32 48.76 68.52 -76.04
CA GLY A 32 48.99 68.81 -74.62
C GLY A 32 47.71 69.21 -73.87
N LEU A 33 46.81 69.94 -74.54
CA LEU A 33 45.52 70.35 -73.98
C LEU A 33 44.58 69.16 -73.70
N ILE A 34 44.56 68.14 -74.57
CA ILE A 34 43.72 66.95 -74.38
C ILE A 34 44.18 66.12 -73.16
N ILE A 35 45.50 65.94 -72.99
CA ILE A 35 46.06 65.14 -71.88
C ILE A 35 45.83 65.84 -70.53
N ILE A 36 45.96 67.17 -70.48
CA ILE A 36 45.63 67.96 -69.29
C ILE A 36 44.14 67.84 -68.97
N GLY A 37 43.26 67.93 -69.97
CA GLY A 37 41.81 67.80 -69.79
C GLY A 37 41.38 66.44 -69.20
N VAL A 38 41.93 65.34 -69.71
CA VAL A 38 41.63 63.98 -69.21
C VAL A 38 42.17 63.77 -67.78
N SER A 39 43.34 64.34 -67.47
CA SER A 39 43.95 64.24 -66.14
C SER A 39 43.17 65.05 -65.09
N LEU A 40 42.66 66.22 -65.45
CA LEU A 40 41.79 67.03 -64.59
C LEU A 40 40.46 66.31 -64.28
N PHE A 41 39.88 65.64 -65.27
CA PHE A 41 38.62 64.90 -65.11
C PHE A 41 38.76 63.72 -64.13
N MET A 42 39.90 63.03 -64.14
CA MET A 42 40.21 61.94 -63.19
C MET A 42 40.40 62.44 -61.75
N ILE A 43 41.00 63.62 -61.55
CA ILE A 43 41.20 64.19 -60.20
C ILE A 43 39.87 64.73 -59.63
N ILE A 44 39.04 65.35 -60.46
CA ILE A 44 37.71 65.85 -60.05
C ILE A 44 36.75 64.69 -59.71
N GLY A 45 36.82 63.58 -60.45
CA GLY A 45 36.04 62.38 -60.13
C GLY A 45 36.34 61.75 -58.77
N ALA A 46 37.56 61.94 -58.23
CA ALA A 46 37.95 61.42 -56.92
C ALA A 46 37.54 62.32 -55.74
N ALA A 47 37.15 63.57 -55.98
CA ALA A 47 36.90 64.57 -54.93
C ALA A 47 35.48 64.53 -54.33
N ILE A 48 34.58 63.68 -54.82
CA ILE A 48 33.13 63.76 -54.49
C ILE A 48 32.66 62.59 -53.58
N ALA A 49 33.48 61.57 -53.32
CA ALA A 49 33.09 60.46 -52.45
C ALA A 49 33.49 60.71 -50.98
N THR A 50 32.65 61.40 -50.21
CA THR A 50 32.78 61.40 -48.75
C THR A 50 32.46 60.00 -48.21
N PRO A 51 33.23 59.44 -47.25
CA PRO A 51 32.94 58.12 -46.73
C PRO A 51 31.66 58.15 -45.89
N THR A 52 30.59 57.56 -46.43
CA THR A 52 29.32 57.43 -45.71
C THR A 52 29.52 56.58 -44.45
N SER A 53 28.89 57.02 -43.35
CA SER A 53 28.91 56.31 -42.07
C SER A 53 27.53 55.69 -41.81
N PRO A 54 27.46 54.51 -41.17
CA PRO A 54 26.18 53.89 -40.87
C PRO A 54 25.34 54.75 -39.92
N LYS A 55 24.05 54.90 -40.21
CA LYS A 55 23.07 55.57 -39.35
C LYS A 55 22.05 54.56 -38.84
N ILE A 56 21.71 54.63 -37.56
CA ILE A 56 20.60 53.87 -36.98
C ILE A 56 19.94 54.66 -35.87
N GLU A 57 18.61 54.74 -35.93
CA GLU A 57 17.77 55.36 -34.91
C GLU A 57 16.58 54.45 -34.65
N LEU A 58 16.33 54.13 -33.38
CA LEU A 58 15.13 53.41 -32.97
C LEU A 58 14.06 54.43 -32.59
N THR A 59 12.80 54.14 -32.93
CA THR A 59 11.68 55.02 -32.59
C THR A 59 11.56 55.23 -31.07
N GLU A 60 11.88 54.19 -30.30
CA GLU A 60 11.83 54.18 -28.84
C GLU A 60 13.08 53.52 -28.26
N LYS A 61 13.49 53.93 -27.05
CA LYS A 61 14.59 53.29 -26.29
C LYS A 61 14.10 52.18 -25.35
N VAL A 62 12.82 52.21 -25.00
CA VAL A 62 12.13 51.23 -24.17
C VAL A 62 10.73 51.03 -24.73
N ILE A 63 10.31 49.78 -24.92
CA ILE A 63 8.97 49.42 -25.41
C ILE A 63 8.38 48.32 -24.53
N GLU A 64 7.07 48.34 -24.33
CA GLU A 64 6.34 47.28 -23.64
C GLU A 64 5.72 46.29 -24.63
N THR A 65 5.59 45.03 -24.20
CA THR A 65 4.88 44.02 -24.99
C THR A 65 3.37 44.26 -25.01
N ASN A 66 2.64 43.60 -25.91
CA ASN A 66 1.20 43.40 -25.74
C ASN A 66 0.90 42.26 -24.75
N SER A 67 -0.38 41.94 -24.54
CA SER A 67 -0.84 40.87 -23.64
C SER A 67 -0.34 39.45 -23.99
N LYS A 68 0.17 39.24 -25.21
CA LYS A 68 0.76 37.97 -25.65
C LYS A 68 2.29 37.96 -25.56
N GLY A 69 2.88 39.00 -24.98
CA GLY A 69 4.33 39.16 -24.86
C GLY A 69 5.01 39.64 -26.14
N VAL A 70 4.26 40.13 -27.14
CA VAL A 70 4.81 40.55 -28.43
C VAL A 70 5.04 42.06 -28.46
N ALA A 71 6.23 42.50 -28.87
CA ALA A 71 6.55 43.90 -29.15
C ALA A 71 6.99 44.08 -30.61
N LEU A 72 6.58 45.19 -31.24
CA LEU A 72 6.98 45.57 -32.59
C LEU A 72 7.95 46.75 -32.51
N ILE A 73 9.22 46.51 -32.80
CA ILE A 73 10.28 47.50 -32.78
C ILE A 73 10.38 48.11 -34.17
N LYS A 74 10.43 49.45 -34.25
CA LYS A 74 10.61 50.20 -35.49
C LYS A 74 11.84 51.10 -35.39
N GLY A 75 12.50 51.29 -36.52
CA GLY A 75 13.65 52.18 -36.62
C GLY A 75 13.93 52.62 -38.03
N THR A 76 14.87 53.54 -38.17
CA THR A 76 15.34 54.09 -39.44
C THR A 76 16.85 53.94 -39.58
N THR A 77 17.30 53.91 -40.82
CA THR A 77 18.71 53.79 -41.22
C THR A 77 18.91 54.45 -42.58
N ASN A 78 20.14 54.71 -43.01
CA ASN A 78 20.40 55.22 -44.35
C ASN A 78 20.45 54.09 -45.40
N GLU A 79 20.12 54.39 -46.66
CA GLU A 79 20.00 53.40 -47.76
C GLU A 79 21.16 52.39 -47.89
N GLN A 80 22.39 52.81 -47.57
CA GLN A 80 23.59 52.00 -47.72
C GLN A 80 23.87 51.06 -46.54
N SER A 81 23.19 51.24 -45.41
CA SER A 81 23.41 50.43 -44.20
C SER A 81 22.71 49.09 -44.28
N THR A 82 23.42 48.04 -43.85
CA THR A 82 22.77 46.77 -43.49
C THR A 82 22.50 46.73 -41.99
N ILE A 83 21.28 46.36 -41.60
CA ILE A 83 20.92 46.21 -40.18
C ILE A 83 20.99 44.74 -39.77
N ARG A 84 21.60 44.48 -38.61
CA ARG A 84 21.65 43.16 -37.95
C ARG A 84 21.13 43.25 -36.52
N ILE A 85 20.55 42.16 -36.06
CA ILE A 85 20.20 41.91 -34.65
C ILE A 85 20.61 40.47 -34.33
N ASP A 86 21.33 40.26 -33.23
CA ASP A 86 21.89 38.95 -32.85
C ASP A 86 22.55 38.24 -34.07
N ASP A 87 23.36 39.00 -34.82
CA ASP A 87 24.06 38.60 -36.05
C ASP A 87 23.18 38.23 -37.26
N LYS A 88 21.86 38.39 -37.16
CA LYS A 88 20.91 38.15 -38.26
C LYS A 88 20.56 39.44 -38.97
N LYS A 89 20.74 39.46 -40.30
CA LYS A 89 20.35 40.59 -41.15
C LYS A 89 18.82 40.73 -41.15
N ILE A 90 18.32 41.95 -40.96
CA ILE A 90 16.89 42.27 -41.06
C ILE A 90 16.60 43.09 -42.31
N ALA A 91 15.38 42.98 -42.82
CA ALA A 91 14.96 43.69 -44.02
C ALA A 91 14.77 45.20 -43.73
N VAL A 92 15.29 46.03 -44.63
CA VAL A 92 15.12 47.48 -44.64
C VAL A 92 14.33 47.83 -45.91
N LYS A 93 13.29 48.65 -45.78
CA LYS A 93 12.50 49.18 -46.90
C LYS A 93 12.32 50.68 -46.71
N ASN A 94 12.65 51.47 -47.73
CA ASN A 94 12.56 52.93 -47.69
C ASN A 94 13.20 53.50 -46.41
N GLU A 95 14.45 53.11 -46.15
CA GLU A 95 15.21 53.57 -44.97
C GLU A 95 14.60 53.22 -43.60
N THR A 96 13.58 52.36 -43.57
CA THR A 96 12.90 51.93 -42.34
C THR A 96 13.02 50.41 -42.16
N PHE A 97 13.03 49.96 -40.91
CA PHE A 97 12.98 48.56 -40.57
C PHE A 97 12.00 48.30 -39.43
N ALA A 98 11.50 47.07 -39.36
CA ALA A 98 10.64 46.59 -38.30
C ALA A 98 11.09 45.20 -37.85
N TYR A 99 11.06 44.96 -36.54
CA TYR A 99 11.42 43.69 -35.94
C TYR A 99 10.41 43.32 -34.86
N SER A 100 9.85 42.11 -34.93
CA SER A 100 8.91 41.62 -33.92
C SER A 100 9.61 40.63 -33.00
N ILE A 101 9.44 40.82 -31.69
CA ILE A 101 9.94 39.91 -30.67
C ILE A 101 8.82 39.48 -29.75
N GLN A 102 8.86 38.22 -29.29
CA GLN A 102 7.99 37.71 -28.25
C GLN A 102 8.80 37.33 -27.01
N LEU A 103 8.49 37.95 -25.87
CA LEU A 103 9.00 37.51 -24.56
C LEU A 103 8.31 36.20 -24.16
N LYS A 104 9.05 35.32 -23.49
CA LYS A 104 8.55 34.01 -23.02
C LYS A 104 8.39 33.94 -21.50
N ASP A 105 8.97 34.91 -20.79
CA ASP A 105 9.05 34.95 -19.34
C ASP A 105 8.87 36.39 -18.84
N LYS A 106 8.94 36.57 -17.53
CA LYS A 106 8.69 37.85 -16.85
C LYS A 106 9.87 38.83 -16.93
N ASN A 107 10.94 38.50 -17.65
CA ASN A 107 12.15 39.31 -17.67
C ASN A 107 12.16 40.26 -18.87
N ALA A 108 12.66 41.47 -18.65
CA ALA A 108 12.97 42.39 -19.73
C ALA A 108 14.12 41.84 -20.59
N LYS A 109 14.08 42.10 -21.89
CA LYS A 109 15.14 41.71 -22.82
C LYS A 109 15.75 42.92 -23.49
N LYS A 110 17.07 43.05 -23.39
CA LYS A 110 17.84 44.06 -24.11
C LYS A 110 18.23 43.52 -25.49
N LEU A 111 17.96 44.29 -26.53
CA LEU A 111 18.33 43.96 -27.90
C LEU A 111 19.32 44.99 -28.44
N THR A 112 20.27 44.51 -29.23
CA THR A 112 21.33 45.32 -29.83
C THR A 112 21.20 45.25 -31.35
N PHE A 113 20.91 46.39 -31.96
CA PHE A 113 20.87 46.55 -33.40
C PHE A 113 22.18 47.16 -33.89
N VAL A 114 22.74 46.58 -34.93
CA VAL A 114 23.99 47.04 -35.55
C VAL A 114 23.69 47.45 -36.98
N ALA A 115 23.97 48.72 -37.31
CA ALA A 115 24.02 49.19 -38.68
C ALA A 115 25.47 49.17 -39.17
N SER A 116 25.72 48.52 -40.30
CA SER A 116 27.05 48.36 -40.87
C SER A 116 27.12 48.93 -42.28
N ILE A 117 28.19 49.71 -42.56
CA ILE A 117 28.62 50.11 -43.91
C ILE A 117 30.13 49.85 -43.99
N ASN A 118 30.54 48.92 -44.86
CA ASN A 118 31.93 48.43 -44.95
C ASN A 118 32.42 47.98 -43.55
N ASP A 119 33.59 48.46 -43.11
CA ASP A 119 34.19 48.14 -41.81
C ASP A 119 33.72 49.05 -40.65
N LYS A 120 32.67 49.85 -40.87
CA LYS A 120 32.13 50.75 -39.86
C LYS A 120 30.80 50.24 -39.35
N ASP A 121 30.66 50.22 -38.02
CA ASP A 121 29.44 49.85 -37.31
C ASP A 121 28.91 51.01 -36.46
N LYS A 122 27.58 51.09 -36.37
CA LYS A 122 26.87 51.93 -35.40
C LYS A 122 25.85 51.07 -34.65
N VAL A 123 25.84 51.21 -33.33
CA VAL A 123 24.98 50.42 -32.44
C VAL A 123 23.84 51.26 -31.90
N ALA A 124 22.64 50.68 -31.88
CA ALA A 124 21.51 51.16 -31.10
C ALA A 124 20.95 50.03 -30.25
N THR A 125 20.55 50.33 -29.01
CA THR A 125 19.99 49.35 -28.09
C THR A 125 18.58 49.74 -27.67
N ILE A 126 17.72 48.74 -27.48
CA ILE A 126 16.37 48.91 -26.94
C ILE A 126 16.12 47.87 -25.85
N GLU A 127 15.40 48.29 -24.80
CA GLU A 127 14.91 47.41 -23.76
C GLU A 127 13.43 47.08 -24.01
N VAL A 128 13.10 45.78 -24.12
CA VAL A 128 11.74 45.30 -24.26
C VAL A 128 11.27 44.81 -22.90
N LYS A 129 10.30 45.49 -22.30
CA LYS A 129 9.74 45.16 -20.99
C LYS A 129 8.43 44.38 -21.15
N PRO A 130 8.17 43.38 -20.29
CA PRO A 130 6.87 42.74 -20.26
C PRO A 130 5.82 43.74 -19.79
N SER A 131 4.66 43.78 -20.47
CA SER A 131 3.54 44.60 -20.00
C SER A 131 2.82 43.94 -18.82
N LYS A 132 2.05 44.75 -18.10
CA LYS A 132 1.21 44.28 -16.99
C LYS A 132 0.24 43.17 -17.43
N GLU A 133 -0.35 43.29 -18.61
CA GLU A 133 -1.29 42.32 -19.17
C GLU A 133 -0.59 41.00 -19.52
N PHE A 134 0.64 41.05 -20.02
CA PHE A 134 1.40 39.84 -20.31
C PHE A 134 1.83 39.11 -19.02
N LEU A 135 2.24 39.85 -17.99
CA LEU A 135 2.53 39.27 -16.68
C LEU A 135 1.29 38.58 -16.09
N ALA A 136 0.12 39.23 -16.16
CA ALA A 136 -1.14 38.64 -15.73
C ALA A 136 -1.50 37.37 -16.52
N PHE A 137 -1.28 37.37 -17.85
CA PHE A 137 -1.48 36.19 -18.68
C PHE A 137 -0.56 35.02 -18.30
N LEU A 138 0.72 35.29 -18.00
CA LEU A 138 1.66 34.27 -17.54
C LEU A 138 1.25 33.69 -16.18
N ASP A 139 0.78 34.54 -15.26
CA ASP A 139 0.32 34.13 -13.93
C ASP A 139 -0.95 33.28 -14.02
N GLU A 140 -1.95 33.70 -14.81
CA GLU A 140 -3.17 32.94 -15.05
C GLU A 140 -2.88 31.56 -15.66
N LYS A 141 -1.97 31.51 -16.65
CA LYS A 141 -1.54 30.25 -17.27
C LYS A 141 -0.86 29.31 -16.26
N THR A 142 0.00 29.87 -15.41
CA THR A 142 0.71 29.10 -14.37
C THR A 142 -0.27 28.56 -13.34
N GLN A 143 -1.16 29.41 -12.82
CA GLN A 143 -2.19 29.02 -11.85
C GLN A 143 -3.13 27.95 -12.43
N THR A 144 -3.50 28.06 -13.71
CA THR A 144 -4.30 27.05 -14.41
C THR A 144 -3.58 25.69 -14.46
N ALA A 145 -2.28 25.68 -14.76
CA ALA A 145 -1.48 24.47 -14.79
C ALA A 145 -1.33 23.81 -13.41
N GLU A 146 -1.15 24.63 -12.37
CA GLU A 146 -1.10 24.16 -10.98
C GLU A 146 -2.45 23.57 -10.53
N ASN A 147 -3.56 24.26 -10.79
CA ASN A 147 -4.90 23.76 -10.46
C ASN A 147 -5.20 22.44 -11.18
N LEU A 148 -4.81 22.33 -12.44
CA LEU A 148 -4.93 21.08 -13.19
C LEU A 148 -4.13 19.94 -12.56
N THR A 149 -2.94 20.24 -12.05
CA THR A 149 -2.09 19.26 -11.37
C THR A 149 -2.74 18.80 -10.06
N LYS A 150 -3.27 19.73 -9.26
CA LYS A 150 -4.00 19.41 -8.02
C LYS A 150 -5.20 18.50 -8.28
N VAL A 151 -5.99 18.80 -9.31
CA VAL A 151 -7.14 17.97 -9.72
C VAL A 151 -6.71 16.56 -10.10
N LYS A 152 -5.66 16.42 -10.91
CA LYS A 152 -5.14 15.10 -11.31
C LYS A 152 -4.70 14.28 -10.10
N THR A 153 -3.97 14.89 -9.18
CA THR A 153 -3.50 14.24 -7.95
C THR A 153 -4.68 13.82 -7.07
N ALA A 154 -5.66 14.70 -6.85
CA ALA A 154 -6.83 14.38 -6.03
C ALA A 154 -7.67 13.25 -6.63
N LEU A 155 -7.90 13.26 -7.95
CA LEU A 155 -8.60 12.17 -8.63
C LEU A 155 -7.85 10.84 -8.54
N ALA A 156 -6.53 10.84 -8.76
CA ALA A 156 -5.72 9.63 -8.64
C ALA A 156 -5.74 9.07 -7.20
N LEU A 157 -5.66 9.95 -6.19
CA LEU A 157 -5.78 9.56 -4.79
C LEU A 157 -7.16 8.94 -4.51
N ALA A 158 -8.24 9.57 -4.99
CA ALA A 158 -9.60 9.07 -4.79
C ALA A 158 -9.88 7.75 -5.54
N GLU A 159 -9.21 7.50 -6.67
CA GLU A 159 -9.28 6.23 -7.40
C GLU A 159 -8.51 5.11 -6.70
N ASN A 160 -7.36 5.41 -6.11
CA ASN A 160 -6.57 4.44 -5.35
C ASN A 160 -7.22 4.12 -3.99
N GLU A 161 -7.78 5.14 -3.35
CA GLU A 161 -8.46 5.06 -2.05
C GLU A 161 -9.84 5.75 -2.10
N PRO A 162 -10.86 5.06 -2.62
CA PRO A 162 -12.24 5.54 -2.67
C PRO A 162 -12.83 5.70 -1.26
N THR A 163 -12.69 6.90 -0.72
CA THR A 163 -13.33 7.33 0.52
C THR A 163 -14.19 8.55 0.24
N GLN A 164 -15.21 8.78 1.07
CA GLN A 164 -16.06 9.96 0.95
C GLN A 164 -15.22 11.25 0.98
N LYS A 165 -14.24 11.32 1.88
CA LYS A 165 -13.33 12.46 2.00
C LYS A 165 -12.53 12.72 0.71
N ASN A 166 -11.88 11.69 0.16
CA ASN A 166 -11.07 11.83 -1.05
C ASN A 166 -11.94 12.18 -2.27
N TYR A 167 -13.14 11.59 -2.35
CA TYR A 167 -14.13 11.95 -3.37
C TYR A 167 -14.54 13.42 -3.27
N ASP A 168 -14.90 13.92 -2.07
CA ASP A 168 -15.37 15.29 -1.88
C ASP A 168 -14.27 16.32 -2.19
N GLU A 169 -13.03 16.04 -1.80
CA GLU A 169 -11.86 16.86 -2.13
C GLU A 169 -11.64 16.92 -3.66
N ALA A 170 -11.63 15.76 -4.32
CA ALA A 170 -11.48 15.69 -5.77
C ALA A 170 -12.65 16.36 -6.49
N ALA A 171 -13.89 16.17 -6.04
CA ALA A 171 -15.08 16.76 -6.62
C ALA A 171 -15.06 18.29 -6.51
N THR A 172 -14.63 18.82 -5.36
CA THR A 172 -14.48 20.27 -5.13
C THR A 172 -13.45 20.87 -6.08
N LEU A 173 -12.30 20.22 -6.21
CA LEU A 173 -11.23 20.68 -7.11
C LEU A 173 -11.66 20.61 -8.57
N VAL A 174 -12.31 19.51 -8.99
CA VAL A 174 -12.86 19.39 -10.34
C VAL A 174 -13.86 20.51 -10.60
N ALA A 175 -14.83 20.74 -9.71
CA ALA A 175 -15.84 21.79 -9.86
C ALA A 175 -15.24 23.21 -10.00
N SER A 176 -14.06 23.46 -9.43
CA SER A 176 -13.36 24.75 -9.55
C SER A 176 -12.78 25.03 -10.95
N LEU A 177 -12.68 24.03 -11.83
CA LEU A 177 -12.12 24.21 -13.17
C LEU A 177 -13.13 24.84 -14.15
N SER A 178 -12.79 25.97 -14.78
CA SER A 178 -13.67 26.65 -15.75
C SER A 178 -13.79 25.99 -17.14
N ARG A 179 -13.35 24.73 -17.30
CA ARG A 179 -13.29 24.01 -18.59
C ARG A 179 -14.31 22.87 -18.68
N ASN A 180 -14.48 22.26 -19.84
CA ASN A 180 -15.27 21.03 -19.99
C ASN A 180 -14.64 19.87 -19.17
N GLN A 181 -15.41 19.33 -18.22
CA GLN A 181 -14.95 18.36 -17.21
C GLN A 181 -15.49 16.94 -17.44
N LYS A 182 -16.04 16.63 -18.62
CA LYS A 182 -16.75 15.35 -18.88
C LYS A 182 -15.96 14.10 -18.44
N GLU A 183 -14.65 14.08 -18.66
CA GLU A 183 -13.82 12.93 -18.27
C GLU A 183 -13.58 12.88 -16.76
N ASP A 184 -13.28 14.04 -16.15
CA ASP A 184 -13.08 14.15 -14.71
C ASP A 184 -14.37 13.77 -13.94
N GLN A 185 -15.54 14.11 -14.48
CA GLN A 185 -16.85 13.72 -13.93
C GLN A 185 -17.12 12.22 -14.00
N LYS A 186 -16.73 11.54 -15.10
CA LYS A 186 -16.84 10.08 -15.21
C LYS A 186 -15.97 9.39 -14.17
N ARG A 187 -14.72 9.84 -14.01
CA ARG A 187 -13.79 9.33 -12.99
C ARG A 187 -14.38 9.48 -11.59
N LEU A 188 -14.93 10.65 -11.26
CA LEU A 188 -15.63 10.88 -9.99
C LEU A 188 -16.82 9.94 -9.80
N ALA A 189 -17.62 9.68 -10.84
CA ALA A 189 -18.74 8.75 -10.76
C ALA A 189 -18.27 7.33 -10.41
N ILE A 190 -17.22 6.86 -11.08
CA ILE A 190 -16.59 5.56 -10.78
C ILE A 190 -16.10 5.54 -9.33
N VAL A 191 -15.36 6.56 -8.87
CA VAL A 191 -14.90 6.65 -7.48
C VAL A 191 -16.08 6.55 -6.51
N LYS A 192 -17.15 7.30 -6.74
CA LYS A 192 -18.34 7.31 -5.87
C LYS A 192 -18.99 5.94 -5.74
N GLU A 193 -19.09 5.20 -6.84
CA GLU A 193 -19.62 3.82 -6.85
C GLU A 193 -18.75 2.84 -6.05
N HIS A 194 -17.44 3.12 -5.91
CA HIS A 194 -16.50 2.24 -5.20
C HIS A 194 -16.38 2.54 -3.70
N ILE A 195 -16.86 3.71 -3.23
CA ILE A 195 -16.89 4.04 -1.79
C ILE A 195 -17.55 2.92 -0.96
N PRO A 196 -18.79 2.45 -1.26
CA PRO A 196 -19.41 1.39 -0.45
C PRO A 196 -18.64 0.06 -0.46
N ILE A 197 -17.92 -0.24 -1.55
CA ILE A 197 -17.07 -1.44 -1.64
C ILE A 197 -15.94 -1.34 -0.63
N TYR A 198 -15.24 -0.19 -0.59
CA TYR A 198 -14.15 0.03 0.37
C TYR A 198 -14.66 0.09 1.81
N THR A 199 -15.85 0.67 2.04
CA THR A 199 -16.49 0.65 3.35
C THR A 199 -16.77 -0.78 3.82
N ALA A 200 -17.30 -1.65 2.96
CA ALA A 200 -17.58 -3.04 3.30
C ALA A 200 -16.30 -3.83 3.63
N VAL A 201 -15.22 -3.65 2.85
CA VAL A 201 -13.93 -4.31 3.12
C VAL A 201 -13.33 -3.84 4.45
N SER A 202 -13.33 -2.54 4.72
CA SER A 202 -12.83 -2.00 5.99
C SER A 202 -13.66 -2.48 7.19
N LEU A 203 -14.98 -2.57 7.05
CA LEU A 203 -15.85 -3.13 8.09
C LEU A 203 -15.54 -4.61 8.35
N ALA A 204 -15.35 -5.40 7.29
CA ALA A 204 -14.99 -6.80 7.42
C ALA A 204 -13.64 -7.01 8.12
N GLU A 205 -12.64 -6.17 7.82
CA GLU A 205 -11.35 -6.21 8.49
C GLU A 205 -11.43 -5.81 9.97
N GLN A 206 -12.36 -4.91 10.32
CA GLN A 206 -12.60 -4.47 11.69
C GLN A 206 -13.33 -5.54 12.51
N GLU A 207 -14.42 -6.09 11.97
CA GLU A 207 -15.26 -7.05 12.70
C GLU A 207 -14.70 -8.47 12.67
N GLN A 208 -14.03 -8.86 11.58
CA GLN A 208 -13.42 -10.17 11.39
C GLN A 208 -14.43 -11.31 11.61
N THR A 209 -15.60 -11.18 10.97
CA THR A 209 -16.68 -12.19 11.01
C THR A 209 -16.92 -12.74 9.61
N LYS A 210 -17.43 -13.98 9.53
CA LYS A 210 -17.80 -14.58 8.23
C LYS A 210 -18.85 -13.76 7.50
N GLU A 211 -19.85 -13.26 8.22
CA GLU A 211 -20.93 -12.46 7.64
C GLU A 211 -20.41 -11.19 6.95
N THR A 212 -19.52 -10.44 7.61
CA THR A 212 -18.94 -9.23 7.01
C THR A 212 -17.98 -9.56 5.88
N LEU A 213 -17.24 -10.66 5.95
CA LEU A 213 -16.37 -11.14 4.88
C LEU A 213 -17.17 -11.55 3.63
N ASP A 214 -18.25 -12.30 3.79
CA ASP A 214 -19.11 -12.72 2.68
C ASP A 214 -19.74 -11.51 1.99
N SER A 215 -20.25 -10.56 2.79
CA SER A 215 -20.78 -9.29 2.29
C SER A 215 -19.72 -8.50 1.51
N ALA A 216 -18.54 -8.29 2.10
CA ALA A 216 -17.43 -7.59 1.45
C ALA A 216 -16.98 -8.29 0.16
N THR A 217 -16.94 -9.61 0.13
CA THR A 217 -16.59 -10.41 -1.06
C THR A 217 -17.58 -10.15 -2.19
N ALA A 218 -18.88 -10.16 -1.92
CA ALA A 218 -19.91 -9.86 -2.91
C ALA A 218 -19.83 -8.42 -3.45
N PHE A 219 -19.39 -7.45 -2.64
CA PHE A 219 -19.11 -6.09 -3.10
C PHE A 219 -17.85 -6.04 -4.00
N VAL A 220 -16.78 -6.73 -3.61
CA VAL A 220 -15.51 -6.74 -4.37
C VAL A 220 -15.65 -7.40 -5.74
N GLU A 221 -16.58 -8.34 -5.93
CA GLU A 221 -16.89 -8.91 -7.25
C GLU A 221 -17.35 -7.86 -8.27
N LYS A 222 -18.00 -6.80 -7.79
CA LYS A 222 -18.49 -5.66 -8.59
C LYS A 222 -17.42 -4.58 -8.79
N ALA A 223 -16.27 -4.68 -8.12
CA ALA A 223 -15.22 -3.68 -8.17
C ALA A 223 -14.56 -3.64 -9.56
N THR A 224 -14.44 -2.43 -10.09
CA THR A 224 -13.67 -2.10 -11.30
C THR A 224 -12.33 -1.44 -10.95
N LEU A 225 -12.23 -0.78 -9.79
CA LEU A 225 -10.98 -0.21 -9.24
C LEU A 225 -10.34 -1.17 -8.25
N ASN A 226 -9.02 -1.34 -8.33
CA ASN A 226 -8.15 -2.02 -7.36
C ASN A 226 -8.62 -3.42 -6.92
N ARG A 227 -9.39 -4.11 -7.77
CA ARG A 227 -10.02 -5.40 -7.45
C ARG A 227 -9.03 -6.44 -6.95
N ALA A 228 -7.85 -6.52 -7.58
CA ALA A 228 -6.82 -7.49 -7.22
C ALA A 228 -6.31 -7.29 -5.77
N ASP A 229 -6.12 -6.04 -5.34
CA ASP A 229 -5.60 -5.76 -4.01
C ASP A 229 -6.68 -5.91 -2.94
N LEU A 230 -7.93 -5.55 -3.25
CA LEU A 230 -9.09 -5.85 -2.39
C LEU A 230 -9.26 -7.36 -2.20
N ALA A 231 -9.16 -8.16 -3.26
CA ALA A 231 -9.25 -9.61 -3.17
C ALA A 231 -8.13 -10.22 -2.31
N LYS A 232 -6.90 -9.71 -2.39
CA LYS A 232 -5.79 -10.13 -1.51
C LYS A 232 -6.09 -9.83 -0.04
N ARG A 233 -6.61 -8.64 0.26
CA ARG A 233 -7.02 -8.25 1.62
C ARG A 233 -8.07 -9.21 2.18
N LEU A 234 -9.11 -9.51 1.40
CA LEU A 234 -10.15 -10.47 1.80
C LEU A 234 -9.63 -11.89 1.97
N THR A 235 -8.69 -12.34 1.12
CA THR A 235 -8.04 -13.65 1.28
C THR A 235 -7.26 -13.75 2.60
N LYS A 236 -6.49 -12.70 2.93
CA LYS A 236 -5.79 -12.63 4.21
C LYS A 236 -6.76 -12.59 5.38
N LEU A 237 -7.85 -11.84 5.26
CA LEU A 237 -8.89 -11.78 6.28
C LEU A 237 -9.56 -13.15 6.50
N GLN A 238 -9.89 -13.88 5.43
CA GLN A 238 -10.43 -15.25 5.51
C GLN A 238 -9.48 -16.16 6.30
N GLN A 239 -8.17 -16.09 6.06
CA GLN A 239 -7.18 -16.87 6.80
C GLN A 239 -7.21 -16.51 8.30
N THR A 240 -7.20 -15.22 8.63
CA THR A 240 -7.29 -14.74 10.02
C THR A 240 -8.55 -15.23 10.73
N ILE A 241 -9.72 -15.14 10.07
CA ILE A 241 -10.99 -15.59 10.64
C ILE A 241 -10.97 -17.10 10.88
N THR A 242 -10.47 -17.86 9.90
CA THR A 242 -10.38 -19.32 9.99
C THR A 242 -9.45 -19.74 11.13
N GLU A 243 -8.28 -19.10 11.27
CA GLU A 243 -7.36 -19.36 12.38
C GLU A 243 -8.01 -19.07 13.74
N LYS A 244 -8.71 -17.93 13.86
CA LYS A 244 -9.43 -17.55 15.09
C LYS A 244 -10.49 -18.59 15.48
N GLU A 245 -11.25 -19.11 14.51
CA GLU A 245 -12.24 -20.16 14.75
C GLU A 245 -11.60 -21.47 15.18
N LEU A 246 -10.50 -21.87 14.55
CA LEU A 246 -9.75 -23.08 14.94
C LEU A 246 -9.22 -22.95 16.36
N VAL A 247 -8.65 -21.80 16.73
CA VAL A 247 -8.18 -21.52 18.10
C VAL A 247 -9.34 -21.58 19.10
N ALA A 248 -10.49 -20.98 18.78
CA ALA A 248 -11.68 -21.05 19.64
C ALA A 248 -12.19 -22.48 19.81
N SER A 249 -12.22 -23.27 18.73
CA SER A 249 -12.63 -24.67 18.75
C SER A 249 -11.67 -25.54 19.57
N ALA A 250 -10.36 -25.35 19.42
CA ALA A 250 -9.35 -26.04 20.21
C ALA A 250 -9.48 -25.69 21.70
N LYS A 251 -9.65 -24.41 22.02
CA LYS A 251 -9.86 -23.95 23.41
C LYS A 251 -11.08 -24.63 24.05
N ALA A 252 -12.22 -24.64 23.36
CA ALA A 252 -13.44 -25.26 23.87
C ALA A 252 -13.28 -26.78 24.08
N ALA A 253 -12.59 -27.47 23.17
CA ALA A 253 -12.32 -28.90 23.31
C ALA A 253 -11.39 -29.20 24.51
N VAL A 254 -10.36 -28.36 24.75
CA VAL A 254 -9.47 -28.48 25.91
C VAL A 254 -10.23 -28.24 27.22
N GLU A 255 -11.03 -27.18 27.28
CA GLU A 255 -11.84 -26.88 28.47
C GLU A 255 -12.84 -28.01 28.77
N GLN A 256 -13.43 -28.61 27.74
CA GLN A 256 -14.30 -29.78 27.91
C GLN A 256 -13.54 -30.99 28.44
N ALA A 257 -12.33 -31.27 27.94
CA ALA A 257 -11.51 -32.38 28.39
C ALA A 257 -10.98 -32.20 29.82
N GLU A 258 -10.77 -30.96 30.26
CA GLU A 258 -10.43 -30.64 31.65
C GLU A 258 -11.64 -30.81 32.59
N LYS A 259 -12.83 -30.42 32.13
CA LYS A 259 -14.06 -30.53 32.90
C LYS A 259 -14.52 -31.98 33.06
N ASP A 260 -14.39 -32.78 32.01
CA ASP A 260 -14.76 -34.20 31.99
C ASP A 260 -13.61 -35.04 31.39
N PRO A 261 -12.61 -35.43 32.23
CA PRO A 261 -11.43 -36.15 31.80
C PRO A 261 -11.76 -37.58 31.32
N THR A 262 -11.98 -37.72 30.02
CA THR A 262 -12.22 -39.01 29.36
C THR A 262 -11.31 -39.18 28.14
N ASP A 263 -11.02 -40.43 27.75
CA ASP A 263 -10.23 -40.71 26.54
C ASP A 263 -10.84 -40.08 25.28
N LYS A 264 -12.19 -40.01 25.22
CA LYS A 264 -12.93 -39.39 24.13
C LYS A 264 -12.66 -37.89 24.05
N HIS A 265 -12.85 -37.16 25.14
CA HIS A 265 -12.61 -35.71 25.16
C HIS A 265 -11.14 -35.35 24.99
N TYR A 266 -10.23 -36.15 25.55
CA TYR A 266 -8.79 -36.03 25.29
C TYR A 266 -8.46 -36.15 23.80
N SER A 267 -8.96 -37.19 23.14
CA SER A 267 -8.70 -37.42 21.71
C SER A 267 -9.26 -36.31 20.83
N GLN A 268 -10.49 -35.84 21.14
CA GLN A 268 -11.11 -34.72 20.45
C GLN A 268 -10.28 -33.43 20.60
N ALA A 269 -9.76 -33.15 21.80
CA ALA A 269 -8.93 -31.98 22.02
C ALA A 269 -7.60 -32.05 21.26
N ILE A 270 -6.94 -33.22 21.22
CA ILE A 270 -5.73 -33.41 20.41
C ILE A 270 -5.98 -33.15 18.94
N GLU A 271 -7.06 -33.70 18.39
CA GLU A 271 -7.44 -33.48 16.98
C GLU A 271 -7.57 -31.98 16.69
N LYS A 272 -8.30 -31.23 17.53
CA LYS A 272 -8.47 -29.79 17.35
C LYS A 272 -7.19 -28.98 17.53
N ILE A 273 -6.30 -29.36 18.45
CA ILE A 273 -5.00 -28.72 18.63
C ILE A 273 -4.11 -28.97 17.40
N SER A 274 -4.12 -30.19 16.86
CA SER A 274 -3.31 -30.55 15.69
C SER A 274 -3.72 -29.83 14.41
N ALA A 275 -4.98 -29.36 14.34
CA ALA A 275 -5.49 -28.55 13.23
C ALA A 275 -5.05 -27.07 13.30
N LEU A 276 -4.41 -26.63 14.39
CA LEU A 276 -3.93 -25.25 14.52
C LEU A 276 -2.70 -25.02 13.63
N PRO A 277 -2.70 -24.00 12.74
CA PRO A 277 -1.59 -23.76 11.81
C PRO A 277 -0.24 -23.51 12.49
N ASN A 278 -0.26 -22.84 13.64
CA ASN A 278 0.91 -22.48 14.42
C ASN A 278 1.10 -23.36 15.68
N GLY A 279 0.28 -24.40 15.83
CA GLY A 279 0.21 -25.21 17.05
C GLY A 279 -0.19 -24.38 18.30
N SER A 280 -0.04 -24.98 19.48
CA SER A 280 -0.18 -24.29 20.77
C SER A 280 0.49 -25.09 21.89
N THR A 281 1.59 -24.55 22.44
CA THR A 281 2.29 -25.15 23.59
C THR A 281 1.40 -25.15 24.83
N ALA A 282 0.70 -24.05 25.09
CA ALA A 282 -0.21 -23.92 26.23
C ALA A 282 -1.34 -24.95 26.21
N PHE A 283 -1.96 -25.21 25.05
CA PHE A 283 -2.99 -26.25 24.95
C PHE A 283 -2.40 -27.66 25.09
N SER A 284 -1.21 -27.89 24.55
CA SER A 284 -0.51 -29.18 24.67
C SER A 284 -0.18 -29.52 26.13
N GLU A 285 0.31 -28.55 26.90
CA GLU A 285 0.59 -28.72 28.32
C GLU A 285 -0.66 -29.04 29.15
N ARG A 286 -1.76 -28.32 28.88
CA ARG A 286 -3.06 -28.56 29.53
C ARG A 286 -3.57 -29.97 29.24
N ILE A 287 -3.50 -30.40 27.99
CA ILE A 287 -3.93 -31.74 27.58
C ILE A 287 -3.05 -32.86 28.14
N ASN A 288 -1.75 -32.62 28.33
CA ASN A 288 -0.88 -33.57 29.03
C ASN A 288 -1.30 -33.77 30.50
N LYS A 289 -1.76 -32.70 31.18
CA LYS A 289 -2.32 -32.82 32.54
C LYS A 289 -3.62 -33.63 32.54
N VAL A 290 -4.52 -33.38 31.59
CA VAL A 290 -5.74 -34.17 31.41
C VAL A 290 -5.42 -35.65 31.24
N LYS A 291 -4.41 -35.99 30.42
CA LYS A 291 -3.94 -37.38 30.26
C LYS A 291 -3.54 -38.00 31.60
N GLN A 292 -2.74 -37.30 32.40
CA GLN A 292 -2.32 -37.77 33.71
C GLN A 292 -3.52 -37.98 34.64
N THR A 293 -4.52 -37.08 34.61
CA THR A 293 -5.76 -37.23 35.38
C THR A 293 -6.54 -38.47 34.94
N ILE A 294 -6.68 -38.71 33.64
CA ILE A 294 -7.37 -39.90 33.09
C ILE A 294 -6.69 -41.19 33.58
N GLU A 295 -5.37 -41.28 33.44
CA GLU A 295 -4.63 -42.48 33.90
C GLU A 295 -4.76 -42.68 35.41
N THR A 296 -4.74 -41.60 36.19
CA THR A 296 -4.95 -41.66 37.64
C THR A 296 -6.36 -42.13 38.00
N GLN A 297 -7.39 -41.66 37.30
CA GLN A 297 -8.78 -42.10 37.50
C GLN A 297 -8.96 -43.58 37.12
N LYS A 298 -8.36 -44.03 36.00
CA LYS A 298 -8.41 -45.44 35.59
C LYS A 298 -7.77 -46.35 36.63
N GLU A 299 -6.62 -45.94 37.18
CA GLU A 299 -5.92 -46.71 38.20
C GLU A 299 -6.72 -46.76 39.51
N ALA A 300 -7.27 -45.62 39.96
CA ALA A 300 -8.15 -45.59 41.13
C ALA A 300 -9.41 -46.46 40.93
N ALA A 301 -10.01 -46.44 39.74
CA ALA A 301 -11.17 -47.26 39.41
C ALA A 301 -10.83 -48.76 39.41
N LYS A 302 -9.65 -49.15 38.90
CA LYS A 302 -9.16 -50.53 38.98
C LYS A 302 -9.00 -50.98 40.43
N GLN A 303 -8.36 -50.16 41.26
CA GLN A 303 -8.15 -50.47 42.68
C GLN A 303 -9.48 -50.58 43.44
N LEU A 304 -10.45 -49.70 43.17
CA LEU A 304 -11.80 -49.79 43.71
C LEU A 304 -12.51 -51.09 43.27
N ALA A 305 -12.43 -51.44 41.99
CA ALA A 305 -13.04 -52.66 41.47
C ALA A 305 -12.40 -53.93 42.07
N GLU A 306 -11.08 -53.94 42.26
CA GLU A 306 -10.37 -55.04 42.91
C GLU A 306 -10.72 -55.16 44.40
N ALA A 307 -10.79 -54.03 45.11
CA ALA A 307 -11.23 -53.99 46.50
C ALA A 307 -12.69 -54.46 46.66
N GLN A 308 -13.58 -54.06 45.75
CA GLN A 308 -14.97 -54.53 45.73
C GLN A 308 -15.06 -56.04 45.50
N LYS A 309 -14.31 -56.58 44.53
CA LYS A 309 -14.24 -58.04 44.31
C LYS A 309 -13.73 -58.79 45.54
N LYS A 310 -12.73 -58.24 46.22
CA LYS A 310 -12.20 -58.85 47.45
C LYS A 310 -13.22 -58.82 48.59
N ALA A 311 -13.90 -57.69 48.79
CA ALA A 311 -14.95 -57.56 49.79
C ALA A 311 -16.15 -58.48 49.51
N GLU A 312 -16.54 -58.62 48.24
CA GLU A 312 -17.60 -59.55 47.82
C GLU A 312 -17.19 -61.01 48.05
N ALA A 313 -15.94 -61.38 47.72
CA ALA A 313 -15.41 -62.72 48.00
C ALA A 313 -15.34 -63.02 49.51
N GLU A 314 -14.91 -62.06 50.32
CA GLU A 314 -14.89 -62.18 51.79
C GLU A 314 -16.32 -62.29 52.36
N ALA A 315 -17.29 -61.53 51.84
CA ALA A 315 -18.69 -61.63 52.25
C ALA A 315 -19.31 -62.99 51.90
N ILE A 316 -19.05 -63.52 50.70
CA ILE A 316 -19.49 -64.86 50.28
C ILE A 316 -18.85 -65.93 51.19
N ALA A 317 -17.55 -65.81 51.50
CA ALA A 317 -16.86 -66.73 52.40
C ALA A 317 -17.43 -66.70 53.82
N ALA A 318 -17.70 -65.51 54.36
CA ALA A 318 -18.30 -65.34 55.69
C ALA A 318 -19.73 -65.89 55.75
N GLN A 319 -20.54 -65.73 54.69
CA GLN A 319 -21.86 -66.35 54.60
C GLN A 319 -21.77 -67.88 54.57
N ALA A 320 -20.81 -68.45 53.83
CA ALA A 320 -20.58 -69.90 53.81
C ALA A 320 -20.09 -70.46 55.16
N GLU A 321 -19.28 -69.70 55.92
CA GLU A 321 -18.91 -70.06 57.29
C GLU A 321 -20.07 -69.95 58.27
N ALA A 322 -20.93 -68.94 58.14
CA ALA A 322 -22.15 -68.81 58.94
C ALA A 322 -23.14 -69.97 58.68
N GLU A 323 -23.32 -70.41 57.43
CA GLU A 323 -24.11 -71.61 57.10
C GLU A 323 -23.49 -72.90 57.68
N LYS A 324 -22.16 -73.03 57.70
CA LYS A 324 -21.49 -74.16 58.37
C LYS A 324 -21.66 -74.13 59.89
N ALA A 325 -21.63 -72.95 60.51
CA ALA A 325 -21.85 -72.78 61.95
C ALA A 325 -23.31 -73.07 62.35
N GLN A 326 -24.29 -72.76 61.49
CA GLN A 326 -25.70 -73.13 61.71
C GLN A 326 -25.97 -74.64 61.61
N ASN A 327 -25.12 -75.39 60.91
CA ASN A 327 -25.15 -76.86 60.87
C ASN A 327 -24.34 -77.53 62.01
N GLN A 328 -23.77 -76.76 62.94
CA GLN A 328 -23.15 -77.23 64.18
C GLN A 328 -23.86 -76.67 65.41
N ALA A 329 -25.20 -76.74 65.45
CA ALA A 329 -25.89 -76.71 66.73
C ALA A 329 -25.46 -77.96 67.54
N PRO A 330 -25.21 -77.86 68.86
CA PRO A 330 -24.96 -79.04 69.67
C PRO A 330 -26.14 -79.96 69.48
N ALA A 331 -25.89 -81.21 69.11
CA ALA A 331 -26.91 -82.25 69.18
C ALA A 331 -27.51 -82.16 70.58
N VAL A 332 -28.78 -81.76 70.65
CA VAL A 332 -29.58 -81.89 71.88
C VAL A 332 -29.48 -83.36 72.24
N GLY A 333 -28.65 -83.67 73.25
CA GLY A 333 -28.43 -85.03 73.71
C GLY A 333 -29.79 -85.64 74.01
N GLN A 334 -30.05 -86.85 73.49
CA GLN A 334 -31.33 -87.51 73.69
C GLN A 334 -31.73 -87.46 75.16
N THR A 335 -32.88 -86.85 75.45
CA THR A 335 -33.48 -86.88 76.78
C THR A 335 -33.99 -88.28 77.03
N VAL A 336 -33.61 -88.85 78.16
CA VAL A 336 -34.03 -90.18 78.61
C VAL A 336 -34.70 -90.05 79.97
N LEU A 337 -35.59 -90.99 80.27
CA LEU A 337 -36.25 -91.10 81.56
C LEU A 337 -35.52 -92.10 82.45
N ILE A 338 -35.23 -91.71 83.68
CA ILE A 338 -34.59 -92.54 84.70
C ILE A 338 -35.51 -92.66 85.93
N THR A 339 -35.39 -93.75 86.68
CA THR A 339 -36.15 -93.96 87.93
C THR A 339 -35.21 -93.85 89.14
N PRO A 340 -35.66 -93.37 90.31
CA PRO A 340 -34.77 -93.06 91.43
C PRO A 340 -34.01 -94.26 92.01
N THR A 341 -34.48 -95.49 91.80
CA THR A 341 -33.82 -96.74 92.23
C THR A 341 -33.34 -97.60 91.04
N GLY A 342 -33.43 -97.09 89.81
CA GLY A 342 -33.23 -97.88 88.60
C GLY A 342 -31.77 -98.09 88.24
N LYS A 343 -31.47 -99.22 87.59
CA LYS A 343 -30.19 -99.48 86.89
C LYS A 343 -30.30 -99.21 85.37
N LYS A 344 -31.43 -98.63 84.93
CA LYS A 344 -31.78 -98.49 83.52
C LYS A 344 -32.34 -97.11 83.16
N TYR A 345 -32.13 -96.70 81.91
CA TYR A 345 -32.75 -95.53 81.30
C TYR A 345 -33.73 -95.93 80.18
N HIS A 346 -34.69 -95.06 79.90
CA HIS A 346 -35.87 -95.34 79.06
C HIS A 346 -36.13 -94.20 78.06
N THR A 347 -36.66 -94.48 76.86
CA THR A 347 -37.08 -93.40 75.94
C THR A 347 -38.45 -92.82 76.29
N TYR A 348 -39.30 -93.58 77.00
CA TYR A 348 -40.61 -93.18 77.50
C TYR A 348 -40.96 -93.96 78.77
N LYS A 349 -42.00 -93.55 79.52
CA LYS A 349 -42.43 -94.22 80.76
C LYS A 349 -42.81 -95.68 80.48
N CYS A 350 -42.06 -96.64 81.05
CA CYS A 350 -42.15 -98.06 80.72
C CYS A 350 -42.41 -98.92 81.96
N GLY A 351 -43.69 -99.02 82.35
CA GLY A 351 -44.14 -99.75 83.55
C GLY A 351 -44.59 -98.80 84.66
N ASN A 352 -44.91 -99.36 85.84
CA ASN A 352 -45.40 -98.60 86.98
C ASN A 352 -44.23 -98.07 87.83
N GLY A 353 -44.08 -96.76 87.91
CA GLY A 353 -43.04 -96.09 88.72
C GLY A 353 -42.91 -94.60 88.40
N ASP A 354 -42.17 -93.87 89.23
CA ASP A 354 -41.85 -92.45 89.03
C ASP A 354 -40.61 -92.28 88.15
N TYR A 355 -40.68 -91.40 87.16
CA TYR A 355 -39.63 -91.15 86.17
C TYR A 355 -39.23 -89.68 86.16
N PHE A 356 -37.93 -89.44 86.04
CA PHE A 356 -37.33 -88.12 85.93
C PHE A 356 -36.57 -88.00 84.62
N GLU A 357 -36.59 -86.81 84.01
CA GLU A 357 -35.84 -86.52 82.80
C GLU A 357 -34.35 -86.32 83.11
N SER A 358 -33.49 -86.95 82.32
CA SER A 358 -32.03 -86.79 82.34
C SER A 358 -31.50 -86.88 80.91
N THR A 359 -30.23 -86.53 80.69
CA THR A 359 -29.61 -86.70 79.37
C THR A 359 -29.06 -88.11 79.22
N LEU A 360 -29.05 -88.66 78.00
CA LEU A 360 -28.47 -89.99 77.74
C LEU A 360 -27.02 -90.11 78.24
N ALA A 361 -26.24 -89.05 78.07
CA ALA A 361 -24.84 -89.00 78.52
C ALA A 361 -24.71 -89.10 80.04
N GLU A 362 -25.54 -88.37 80.78
CA GLU A 362 -25.56 -88.39 82.24
C GLU A 362 -26.09 -89.72 82.77
N ALA A 363 -27.09 -90.33 82.11
CA ALA A 363 -27.57 -91.65 82.46
C ALA A 363 -26.47 -92.73 82.29
N GLN A 364 -25.76 -92.72 81.16
CA GLN A 364 -24.64 -93.63 80.92
C GLN A 364 -23.48 -93.40 81.91
N SER A 365 -23.16 -92.14 82.22
CA SER A 365 -22.12 -91.80 83.20
C SER A 365 -22.45 -92.26 84.62
N ASN A 366 -23.73 -92.32 84.98
CA ASN A 366 -24.21 -92.88 86.25
C ASN A 366 -24.30 -94.41 86.24
N GLY A 367 -23.82 -95.08 85.18
CA GLY A 367 -23.78 -96.54 85.06
C GLY A 367 -25.13 -97.18 84.75
N LEU A 368 -26.11 -96.39 84.28
CA LEU A 368 -27.42 -96.90 83.87
C LEU A 368 -27.30 -97.55 82.48
N THR A 369 -28.05 -98.62 82.26
CA THR A 369 -28.08 -99.38 81.00
C THR A 369 -29.41 -99.18 80.26
N PRO A 370 -29.49 -99.40 78.92
CA PRO A 370 -30.76 -99.24 78.22
C PRO A 370 -31.80 -100.26 78.68
N CYS A 371 -33.06 -99.83 78.80
CA CYS A 371 -34.16 -100.75 79.08
C CYS A 371 -34.55 -101.53 77.83
N ALA A 372 -34.28 -102.85 77.81
CA ALA A 372 -34.60 -103.77 76.71
C ALA A 372 -36.05 -103.77 76.18
N LYS A 373 -36.99 -103.08 76.82
CA LYS A 373 -38.38 -102.95 76.35
C LYS A 373 -38.66 -101.65 75.59
N CYS A 374 -37.97 -100.57 75.94
CA CYS A 374 -38.33 -99.21 75.50
C CYS A 374 -37.10 -98.38 75.15
N TYR A 375 -35.97 -99.03 74.94
CA TYR A 375 -34.71 -98.47 74.46
C TYR A 375 -34.05 -99.56 73.64
#